data_AF-A0A6B3CE40-F1
#
_entry.id   AF-A0A6B3CE40-F1
#
_cell.length_a   1.000
_cell.length_b   1.000
_cell.length_c   1.000
_cell.angle_alpha   90.00
_cell.angle_beta   90.00
_cell.angle_gamma   90.00
#
_symmetry.space_group_name_H-M   'P 1'
#
loop_
_entity.id
_entity.type
_entity.pdbx_description
1 polymer ?
#
loop_
_entity_poly.entity_id
_entity_poly.type
_entity_poly.pdbx_seq_one_letter_code
_entity_poly.pdbx_strand_id
1 'polypeptide(L)'
;VDQRPVGGHSRSTVGTMTDIHSVLRVLFSRHGTPSAGGATAYSFNDPSGMCPGCDGLGRRVQPDWDRILDPARSLAGGAVRFPPFAAGTWQGQAYTNTEELDTDKPVGDFTAAERAFLMRGRPG
;
A
#
# COMPACT_ATOMS: atom_id res chain seq x y z
N VAL A 1 13.06 0.84 -40.10
CA VAL A 1 12.72 1.39 -38.77
C VAL A 1 11.37 0.80 -38.39
N ASP A 2 11.37 -0.29 -37.62
CA ASP A 2 10.16 -0.99 -37.14
C ASP A 2 9.78 -0.37 -35.78
N GLN A 3 8.83 0.58 -35.78
CA GLN A 3 8.33 1.19 -34.55
C GLN A 3 7.07 0.44 -34.11
N ARG A 4 7.25 -0.63 -33.33
CA ARG A 4 6.13 -1.21 -32.59
C ARG A 4 5.65 -0.22 -31.53
N PRO A 5 4.34 -0.13 -31.25
CA PRO A 5 3.84 0.69 -30.16
C PRO A 5 4.52 0.29 -28.86
N VAL A 6 4.98 1.27 -28.09
CA VAL A 6 5.53 1.03 -26.76
C VAL A 6 4.38 0.58 -25.85
N GLY A 7 4.17 -0.74 -25.78
CA GLY A 7 3.25 -1.36 -24.83
C GLY A 7 3.84 -1.27 -23.42
N GLY A 8 3.19 -0.52 -22.54
CA GLY A 8 3.66 -0.31 -21.17
C GLY A 8 3.47 -1.55 -20.30
N HIS A 9 4.52 -2.36 -20.13
CA HIS A 9 4.63 -3.16 -18.92
C HIS A 9 4.95 -2.22 -17.76
N SER A 10 4.42 -2.47 -16.56
CA SER A 10 4.60 -1.60 -15.38
C SER A 10 6.06 -1.36 -14.97
N ARG A 11 7.00 -2.12 -15.54
CA ARG A 11 8.45 -2.05 -15.32
C ARG A 11 9.23 -1.45 -16.51
N SER A 12 8.55 -1.10 -17.60
CA SER A 12 9.16 -0.44 -18.75
C SER A 12 9.38 1.04 -18.45
N THR A 13 10.63 1.38 -18.11
CA THR A 13 11.08 2.75 -17.86
C THR A 13 11.95 3.24 -19.01
N VAL A 14 12.17 4.57 -19.11
CA VAL A 14 13.16 5.14 -20.04
C VAL A 14 14.52 4.47 -19.86
N GLY A 15 14.91 4.20 -18.60
CA GLY A 15 16.18 3.55 -18.28
C GLY A 15 16.33 2.13 -18.85
N THR A 16 15.22 1.37 -18.93
CA THR A 16 15.21 0.05 -19.59
C THR A 16 15.10 0.14 -21.10
N MET A 17 14.43 1.16 -21.64
CA MET A 17 14.29 1.33 -23.09
C MET A 17 15.59 1.77 -23.76
N THR A 18 16.44 2.51 -23.05
CA THR A 18 17.72 2.99 -23.55
C THR A 18 18.91 2.15 -23.09
N ASP A 19 18.68 1.02 -22.42
CA ASP A 19 19.68 0.15 -21.79
C ASP A 19 20.63 0.82 -20.77
N ILE A 20 20.47 2.11 -20.49
CA ILE A 20 21.31 2.87 -19.55
C ILE A 20 21.21 2.30 -18.13
N HIS A 21 20.08 1.67 -17.79
CA HIS A 21 19.88 1.02 -16.50
C HIS A 21 20.96 -0.04 -16.21
N SER A 22 21.39 -0.81 -17.21
CA SER A 22 22.44 -1.81 -17.06
C SER A 22 23.80 -1.17 -16.73
N VAL A 23 24.11 -0.04 -17.36
CA VAL A 23 25.34 0.73 -17.10
C VAL A 23 25.32 1.31 -15.69
N LEU A 24 24.20 1.93 -15.29
CA LEU A 24 24.05 2.50 -13.96
C LEU A 24 24.25 1.46 -12.87
N ARG A 25 23.67 0.25 -13.02
CA ARG A 25 23.84 -0.85 -12.06
C ARG A 25 25.30 -1.24 -11.86
N VAL A 26 26.08 -1.33 -12.94
CA VAL A 26 27.52 -1.64 -12.87
C VAL A 26 28.28 -0.49 -12.21
N LEU A 27 28.01 0.75 -12.61
CA LEU A 27 28.65 1.94 -12.05
C LEU A 27 28.47 2.01 -10.52
N PHE A 28 27.23 1.89 -10.04
CA PHE A 28 26.93 1.92 -8.61
C PHE A 28 27.49 0.70 -7.86
N SER A 29 27.55 -0.48 -8.46
CA SER A 29 28.20 -1.64 -7.83
C SER A 29 29.69 -1.43 -7.55
N ARG A 30 30.37 -0.60 -8.36
CA ARG A 30 31.82 -0.35 -8.25
C ARG A 30 32.15 0.89 -7.43
N HIS A 31 31.29 1.91 -7.48
CA HIS A 31 31.60 3.23 -6.93
C HIS A 31 30.52 3.78 -5.99
N GLY A 32 29.42 3.06 -5.76
CA GLY A 32 28.35 3.47 -4.85
C GLY A 32 28.83 3.49 -3.39
N THR A 33 28.62 4.61 -2.71
CA THR A 33 28.92 4.78 -1.27
C THR A 33 27.69 5.40 -0.57
N PRO A 34 27.08 4.72 0.42
CA PRO A 34 27.35 3.33 0.84
C PRO A 34 27.08 2.33 -0.28
N SER A 35 27.82 1.21 -0.30
CA SER A 35 27.62 0.16 -1.30
C SER A 35 26.48 -0.77 -0.90
N ALA A 36 25.60 -1.09 -1.87
CA ALA A 36 24.58 -2.13 -1.75
C ALA A 36 25.07 -3.51 -2.27
N GLY A 37 26.34 -3.63 -2.68
CA GLY A 37 26.92 -4.88 -3.19
C GLY A 37 26.99 -4.96 -4.71
N GLY A 38 26.69 -6.15 -5.27
CA GLY A 38 26.79 -6.40 -6.71
C GLY A 38 25.71 -5.68 -7.54
N ALA A 39 25.86 -5.66 -8.86
CA ALA A 39 24.93 -5.00 -9.79
C ALA A 39 23.47 -5.51 -9.66
N THR A 40 23.23 -6.73 -9.16
CA THR A 40 21.89 -7.26 -8.87
C THR A 40 21.18 -6.48 -7.77
N ALA A 41 21.89 -6.03 -6.74
CA ALA A 41 21.33 -5.24 -5.64
C ALA A 41 20.76 -3.88 -6.09
N TYR A 42 21.17 -3.39 -7.26
CA TYR A 42 20.67 -2.15 -7.86
C TYR A 42 19.60 -2.38 -8.93
N SER A 43 19.07 -3.59 -9.04
CA SER A 43 18.06 -3.94 -10.05
C SER A 43 16.65 -3.96 -9.44
N PHE A 44 15.76 -3.14 -9.97
CA PHE A 44 14.33 -3.24 -9.62
C PHE A 44 13.62 -4.44 -10.27
N ASN A 45 14.26 -5.13 -11.22
CA ASN A 45 13.72 -6.33 -11.87
C ASN A 45 14.18 -7.63 -11.20
N ASP A 46 15.13 -7.56 -10.27
CA ASP A 46 15.69 -8.73 -9.60
C ASP A 46 15.12 -8.85 -8.17
N PRO A 47 14.54 -9.99 -7.76
CA PRO A 47 14.02 -10.17 -6.41
C PRO A 47 15.05 -9.90 -5.30
N SER A 48 16.33 -10.10 -5.57
CA SER A 48 17.42 -9.84 -4.61
C SER A 48 17.78 -8.37 -4.45
N GLY A 49 17.37 -7.49 -5.40
CA GLY A 49 17.68 -6.05 -5.37
C GLY A 49 16.45 -5.14 -5.37
N MET A 50 15.27 -5.65 -5.72
CA MET A 50 14.06 -4.85 -5.74
C MET A 50 13.53 -4.59 -4.34
N CYS A 51 12.87 -3.45 -4.17
CA CYS A 51 12.17 -3.15 -2.92
C CYS A 51 11.10 -4.22 -2.67
N PRO A 52 11.14 -4.97 -1.54
CA PRO A 52 10.09 -5.94 -1.17
C PRO A 52 8.78 -5.24 -0.82
N GLY A 53 8.85 -3.92 -0.67
CA GLY A 53 7.71 -3.07 -0.72
C GLY A 53 7.06 -3.13 -2.10
N CYS A 54 7.49 -2.32 -3.05
CA CYS A 54 6.74 -2.18 -4.29
C CYS A 54 6.98 -3.29 -5.33
N ASP A 55 7.68 -4.38 -5.01
CA ASP A 55 8.13 -5.40 -5.97
C ASP A 55 8.82 -4.79 -7.20
N GLY A 56 9.63 -3.75 -6.93
CA GLY A 56 10.34 -2.99 -7.96
C GLY A 56 9.49 -2.07 -8.83
N LEU A 57 8.21 -1.88 -8.52
CA LEU A 57 7.30 -1.02 -9.30
C LEU A 57 7.40 0.46 -8.96
N GLY A 58 8.07 0.83 -7.87
CA GLY A 58 8.15 2.20 -7.36
C GLY A 58 6.84 2.75 -6.76
N ARG A 59 5.73 2.00 -6.86
CA ARG A 59 4.42 2.35 -6.30
C ARG A 59 3.73 1.12 -5.74
N ARG A 60 2.81 1.35 -4.80
CA ARG A 60 1.88 0.33 -4.26
C ARG A 60 0.45 0.86 -4.32
N VAL A 61 -0.50 -0.04 -4.52
CA VAL A 61 -1.92 0.27 -4.28
C VAL A 61 -2.19 0.01 -2.81
N GLN A 62 -2.69 1.02 -2.10
CA GLN A 62 -3.07 0.91 -0.69
C GLN A 62 -4.47 1.47 -0.48
N PRO A 63 -5.25 0.95 0.49
CA PRO A 63 -6.50 1.56 0.90
C PRO A 63 -6.29 2.98 1.42
N ASP A 64 -7.13 3.91 0.98
CA ASP A 64 -7.23 5.26 1.55
C ASP A 64 -8.28 5.23 2.68
N TRP A 65 -7.80 5.27 3.92
CA TRP A 65 -8.66 5.11 5.09
C TRP A 65 -9.60 6.28 5.30
N ASP A 66 -9.21 7.50 4.92
CA ASP A 66 -10.05 8.70 5.09
C ASP A 66 -11.24 8.71 4.11
N ARG A 67 -11.12 7.93 3.03
CA ARG A 67 -12.24 7.66 2.11
C ARG A 67 -13.16 6.55 2.59
N ILE A 68 -12.65 5.62 3.40
CA ILE A 68 -13.40 4.47 3.90
C ILE A 68 -14.11 4.81 5.22
N LEU A 69 -13.49 5.62 6.08
CA LEU A 69 -13.98 5.96 7.40
C LEU A 69 -14.18 7.47 7.55
N ASP A 70 -15.35 7.87 8.04
CA ASP A 70 -15.66 9.23 8.44
C ASP A 70 -15.30 9.45 9.92
N PRO A 71 -14.23 10.20 10.25
CA PRO A 71 -13.81 10.40 11.64
C PRO A 71 -14.85 11.15 12.48
N ALA A 72 -15.74 11.92 11.86
CA ALA A 72 -16.74 12.73 12.58
C ALA A 72 -17.98 11.93 13.01
N ARG A 73 -18.12 10.67 12.56
CA ARG A 73 -19.28 9.81 12.84
C ARG A 73 -18.87 8.62 13.69
N SER A 74 -19.84 8.02 14.36
CA SER A 74 -19.66 6.75 15.07
C SER A 74 -19.92 5.56 14.14
N LEU A 75 -19.53 4.35 14.55
CA LEU A 75 -19.78 3.14 13.76
C LEU A 75 -21.28 2.92 13.53
N ALA A 76 -22.08 3.05 14.58
CA ALA A 76 -23.55 3.02 14.51
C ALA A 76 -24.11 4.20 13.68
N GLY A 77 -23.48 5.37 13.78
CA GLY A 77 -23.81 6.59 13.03
C GLY A 77 -23.35 6.61 11.57
N GLY A 78 -22.86 5.49 11.03
CA GLY A 78 -22.49 5.36 9.63
C GLY A 78 -21.11 5.95 9.29
N ALA A 79 -20.11 5.74 10.16
CA ALA A 79 -18.72 6.09 9.87
C ALA A 79 -18.13 5.31 8.69
N VAL A 80 -18.55 4.06 8.47
CA VAL A 80 -18.06 3.24 7.36
C VAL A 80 -18.75 3.68 6.06
N ARG A 81 -18.00 4.40 5.21
CA ARG A 81 -18.47 4.93 3.92
C ARG A 81 -18.48 3.87 2.81
N PHE A 82 -17.81 2.75 3.00
CA PHE A 82 -17.77 1.67 2.01
C PHE A 82 -19.10 0.89 2.03
N PRO A 83 -19.92 0.94 0.96
CA PRO A 83 -21.33 0.50 1.02
C PRO A 83 -21.57 -0.93 1.50
N PRO A 84 -20.75 -1.94 1.15
CA PRO A 84 -20.96 -3.31 1.65
C PRO A 84 -20.92 -3.41 3.18
N PHE A 85 -20.18 -2.53 3.86
CA PHE A 85 -20.01 -2.53 5.31
C PHE A 85 -20.64 -1.30 5.99
N ALA A 86 -21.50 -0.58 5.28
CA ALA A 86 -22.22 0.55 5.85
C ALA A 86 -23.13 0.10 7.01
N ALA A 87 -23.42 1.00 7.94
CA ALA A 87 -24.32 0.72 9.05
C ALA A 87 -25.69 0.23 8.53
N GLY A 88 -26.23 -0.81 9.16
CA GLY A 88 -27.49 -1.45 8.78
C GLY A 88 -27.38 -2.55 7.73
N THR A 89 -26.22 -2.77 7.09
CA THR A 89 -26.01 -3.97 6.26
C THR A 89 -25.64 -5.18 7.12
N TRP A 90 -25.86 -6.39 6.61
CA TRP A 90 -25.44 -7.64 7.26
C TRP A 90 -23.95 -7.62 7.63
N GLN A 91 -23.07 -7.19 6.72
CA GLN A 91 -21.64 -7.12 7.00
C GLN A 91 -21.30 -5.95 7.94
N GLY A 92 -22.05 -4.85 7.86
CA GLY A 92 -21.92 -3.70 8.77
C GLY A 92 -22.24 -4.04 10.22
N GLN A 93 -23.13 -5.03 10.46
CA GLN A 93 -23.46 -5.50 11.80
C GLN A 93 -22.24 -5.98 12.59
N ALA A 94 -21.21 -6.51 11.93
CA ALA A 94 -19.97 -6.90 12.59
C ALA A 94 -19.25 -5.70 13.26
N TYR A 95 -19.45 -4.48 12.75
CA TYR A 95 -18.88 -3.25 13.31
C TYR A 95 -19.83 -2.52 14.26
N THR A 96 -21.15 -2.67 14.08
CA THR A 96 -22.14 -1.99 14.93
C THR A 96 -22.57 -2.81 16.15
N ASN A 97 -22.35 -4.13 16.16
CA ASN A 97 -22.78 -5.05 17.21
C ASN A 97 -21.62 -5.70 17.97
N THR A 98 -20.52 -4.96 18.15
CA THR A 98 -19.33 -5.39 18.91
C THR A 98 -19.41 -4.85 20.35
N GLU A 99 -18.96 -5.63 21.31
CA GLU A 99 -18.83 -5.19 22.72
C GLU A 99 -17.45 -4.61 23.01
N GLU A 100 -16.51 -4.79 22.07
CA GLU A 100 -15.12 -4.37 22.20
C GLU A 100 -14.88 -2.89 21.86
N LEU A 101 -15.83 -2.25 21.20
CA LEU A 101 -15.77 -0.83 20.85
C LEU A 101 -17.06 -0.14 21.30
N ASP A 102 -16.93 1.11 21.76
CA ASP A 102 -18.06 2.01 21.85
C ASP A 102 -18.49 2.41 20.43
N THR A 103 -19.61 1.85 19.97
CA THR A 103 -20.10 2.02 18.60
C THR A 103 -20.84 3.34 18.38
N ASP A 104 -21.15 4.07 19.45
CA ASP A 104 -21.81 5.39 19.43
C ASP A 104 -20.82 6.55 19.53
N LYS A 105 -19.59 6.26 19.96
CA LYS A 105 -18.47 7.21 19.95
C LYS A 105 -17.99 7.50 18.52
N PRO A 106 -17.71 8.78 18.16
CA PRO A 106 -17.08 9.10 16.88
C PRO A 106 -15.73 8.38 16.70
N VAL A 107 -15.49 7.79 15.54
CA VAL A 107 -14.23 7.05 15.27
C VAL A 107 -12.99 7.93 15.32
N GLY A 108 -13.12 9.24 15.10
CA GLY A 108 -12.03 10.20 15.27
C GLY A 108 -11.54 10.32 16.72
N ASP A 109 -12.41 10.01 17.69
CA ASP A 109 -12.10 10.08 19.12
C ASP A 109 -11.57 8.74 19.67
N PHE A 110 -11.45 7.71 18.82
CA PHE A 110 -10.95 6.40 19.23
C PHE A 110 -9.50 6.50 19.73
N THR A 111 -9.23 5.82 20.84
CA THR A 111 -7.88 5.62 21.34
C THR A 111 -7.05 4.83 20.33
N ALA A 112 -5.73 4.88 20.47
CA ALA A 112 -4.83 4.10 19.61
C ALA A 112 -5.13 2.59 19.66
N ALA A 113 -5.59 2.08 20.81
CA ALA A 113 -5.96 0.68 20.99
C ALA A 113 -7.29 0.35 20.27
N GLU A 114 -8.32 1.18 20.43
CA GLU A 114 -9.61 1.04 19.74
C GLU A 114 -9.42 1.10 18.22
N ARG A 115 -8.61 2.05 17.73
CA ARG A 115 -8.31 2.18 16.30
C ARG A 115 -7.50 1.00 15.78
N ALA A 116 -6.55 0.47 16.57
CA ALA A 116 -5.82 -0.74 16.22
C ALA A 116 -6.75 -1.96 16.11
N PHE A 117 -7.69 -2.10 17.05
CA PHE A 117 -8.69 -3.16 17.04
C PHE A 117 -9.62 -3.05 15.83
N LEU A 118 -10.15 -1.85 15.54
CA LEU A 118 -11.01 -1.63 14.37
C LEU A 118 -10.33 -2.03 13.05
N MET A 119 -9.03 -1.77 12.93
CA MET A 119 -8.27 -1.99 11.68
C MET A 119 -7.70 -3.40 11.53
N ARG A 120 -7.45 -4.10 12.64
CA ARG A 120 -6.72 -5.38 12.63
C ARG A 120 -7.45 -6.53 13.33
N GLY A 121 -8.54 -6.26 14.05
CA GLY A 121 -9.23 -7.23 14.89
C GLY A 121 -8.45 -7.60 16.15
N ARG A 122 -8.89 -8.67 16.84
CA ARG A 122 -8.18 -9.22 18.00
C ARG A 122 -6.78 -9.70 17.58
N PRO A 123 -5.72 -9.37 18.33
CA PRO A 123 -4.45 -10.05 18.14
C PRO A 123 -4.66 -11.55 18.39
N GLY A 124 -4.36 -12.36 17.37
CA GLY A 124 -4.37 -13.82 17.45
C GLY A 124 -3.11 -14.37 18.10
#